data_AF-A0A7C0X767-F1
#
_entry.id   AF-A0A7C0X767-F1
#
_cell.length_a   1.000
_cell.length_b   1.000
_cell.length_c   1.000
_cell.angle_alpha   90.00
_cell.angle_beta   90.00
_cell.angle_gamma   90.00
#
_symmetry.space_group_name_H-M   'P 1'
#
loop_
_entity.id
_entity.type
_entity.pdbx_description
1 polymer ?
#
loop_
_entity_poly.entity_id
_entity_poly.type
_entity_poly.pdbx_seq_one_letter_code
_entity_poly.pdbx_strand_id
1 'polypeptide(L)'
;MYRFIGVILAIILLLPPAIQVDATVSEYELLILCPTEFKNSLVPLVEHKESHGVSTKLVTLREIYSGVYFPVKGRDKPEEIKYFIKDAVENWGVQYVLLVGGKIGQLPLWYFPVRYVYMGNSWEPCYISDLYYADLYNSDGSFSSWDSDGDGVYGEWWYGGAPEDKYVDLYPDVAIGRLPCRSKWEVKIVVDKIITYESSTFGSSWFNRMVVVAGDTYPEIDNPMWKGYEGEWYGDRALENMSGFTPIRLYASDGTFTSKKDVIREINKGCGFLYLVGHGSPKTWGNHPPNNHSFIRGLTVKDVPLLRNKDMYPVCAISGCHNCQFDVSLLKLIDYVSVYRGEAIAECLGWRLTRRIDGGSIATFGCTALGHTKEDKAAFAGGINELEVQLFRQYGYYGVQHVGDLLKNAVTWYLDTYPVSWDTTNTTLLKDAWVDTQVVESYILLGDPSLLIGGYPHRG
;
A
#
# COMPACT_ATOMS: atom_id res chain seq x y z
N MET A 1 -56.33 75.91 -6.88
CA MET A 1 -55.88 75.21 -8.09
C MET A 1 -55.87 73.72 -7.77
N TYR A 2 -56.84 72.98 -8.32
CA TYR A 2 -57.13 71.58 -7.98
C TYR A 2 -55.98 70.66 -8.40
N ARG A 3 -55.47 69.83 -7.47
CA ARG A 3 -54.53 68.74 -7.79
C ARG A 3 -55.27 67.40 -7.77
N PHE A 4 -55.30 66.76 -8.94
CA PHE A 4 -55.82 65.42 -9.19
C PHE A 4 -54.74 64.35 -8.89
N ILE A 5 -55.19 63.30 -8.19
CA ILE A 5 -54.94 61.86 -8.38
C ILE A 5 -53.51 61.30 -8.44
N GLY A 6 -53.32 60.24 -7.65
CA GLY A 6 -52.36 59.17 -7.94
C GLY A 6 -52.33 58.10 -6.86
N VAL A 7 -53.34 57.23 -6.77
CA VAL A 7 -53.26 56.02 -5.93
C VAL A 7 -52.45 54.98 -6.70
N ILE A 8 -51.26 54.66 -6.21
CA ILE A 8 -50.43 53.57 -6.74
C ILE A 8 -50.86 52.27 -6.04
N LEU A 9 -51.44 51.36 -6.82
CA LEU A 9 -51.70 49.99 -6.41
C LEU A 9 -50.39 49.19 -6.57
N ALA A 10 -49.77 48.78 -5.46
CA ALA A 10 -48.62 47.89 -5.49
C ALA A 10 -49.13 46.43 -5.60
N ILE A 11 -48.97 45.83 -6.78
CA ILE A 11 -49.18 44.39 -6.99
C ILE A 11 -47.92 43.68 -6.52
N ILE A 12 -48.02 42.97 -5.38
CA ILE A 12 -46.97 42.08 -4.90
C ILE A 12 -47.10 40.76 -5.68
N LEU A 13 -46.20 40.55 -6.65
CA LEU A 13 -46.00 39.26 -7.30
C LEU A 13 -45.29 38.32 -6.32
N LEU A 14 -46.05 37.44 -5.67
CA LEU A 14 -45.51 36.30 -4.92
C LEU A 14 -44.99 35.27 -5.94
N LEU A 15 -43.68 35.26 -6.16
CA LEU A 15 -43.01 34.14 -6.85
C LEU A 15 -43.09 32.91 -5.92
N PRO A 16 -43.45 31.72 -6.44
CA PRO A 16 -43.40 30.50 -5.64
C PRO A 16 -41.95 30.24 -5.19
N PRO A 17 -41.73 29.67 -3.99
CA PRO A 17 -40.39 29.35 -3.52
C PRO A 17 -39.71 28.41 -4.52
N ALA A 18 -38.47 28.76 -4.90
CA ALA A 18 -37.63 27.88 -5.70
C ALA A 18 -37.50 26.54 -4.96
N ILE A 19 -37.85 25.45 -5.63
CA ILE A 19 -37.57 24.10 -5.16
C ILE A 19 -36.04 23.99 -5.16
N GLN A 20 -35.41 24.08 -3.98
CA GLN A 20 -34.07 23.58 -3.78
C GLN A 20 -34.15 22.07 -3.96
N VAL A 21 -33.74 21.61 -5.15
CA VAL A 21 -33.33 20.23 -5.32
C VAL A 21 -32.01 20.14 -4.56
N ASP A 22 -32.04 19.61 -3.34
CA ASP A 22 -30.82 19.10 -2.73
C ASP A 22 -30.27 18.08 -3.71
N ALA A 23 -29.17 18.44 -4.38
CA ALA A 23 -28.38 17.46 -5.08
C ALA A 23 -27.90 16.51 -4.01
N THR A 24 -28.51 15.33 -3.92
CA THR A 24 -27.98 14.24 -3.12
C THR A 24 -26.58 14.01 -3.63
N VAL A 25 -25.58 14.44 -2.86
CA VAL A 25 -24.19 14.12 -3.12
C VAL A 25 -24.15 12.59 -3.21
N SER A 26 -23.78 12.05 -4.37
CA SER A 26 -23.60 10.60 -4.48
C SER A 26 -22.42 10.23 -3.60
N GLU A 27 -22.68 9.65 -2.44
CA GLU A 27 -21.64 9.17 -1.54
C GLU A 27 -21.15 7.80 -2.01
N TYR A 28 -19.87 7.71 -2.39
CA TYR A 28 -19.21 6.44 -2.71
C TYR A 28 -18.04 6.27 -1.74
N GLU A 29 -18.04 5.19 -0.97
CA GLU A 29 -16.99 4.89 0.00
C GLU A 29 -15.74 4.31 -0.68
N LEU A 30 -15.93 3.40 -1.64
CA LEU A 30 -14.88 2.75 -2.42
C LEU A 30 -14.89 3.23 -3.87
N LEU A 31 -13.75 3.70 -4.36
CA LEU A 31 -13.50 3.99 -5.77
C LEU A 31 -12.56 2.93 -6.36
N ILE A 32 -13.03 2.17 -7.35
CA ILE A 32 -12.22 1.21 -8.10
C ILE A 32 -11.85 1.84 -9.44
N LEU A 33 -10.55 2.01 -9.69
CA LEU A 33 -10.01 2.56 -10.93
C LEU A 33 -9.33 1.45 -11.74
N CYS A 34 -9.69 1.29 -13.02
CA CYS A 34 -9.16 0.20 -13.85
C CYS A 34 -8.99 0.56 -15.34
N PRO A 35 -8.18 -0.17 -16.13
CA PRO A 35 -8.25 -0.10 -17.59
C PRO A 35 -9.61 -0.63 -18.07
N THR A 36 -10.05 -0.21 -19.26
CA THR A 36 -11.37 -0.58 -19.82
C THR A 36 -11.51 -2.10 -19.95
N GLU A 37 -10.40 -2.77 -20.26
CA GLU A 37 -10.27 -4.20 -20.46
C GLU A 37 -10.65 -5.02 -19.22
N PHE A 38 -10.46 -4.45 -18.02
CA PHE A 38 -10.67 -5.14 -16.75
C PHE A 38 -12.05 -4.86 -16.14
N LYS A 39 -12.78 -3.82 -16.61
CA LYS A 39 -14.07 -3.37 -16.06
C LYS A 39 -15.04 -4.53 -15.79
N ASN A 40 -15.29 -5.38 -16.79
CA ASN A 40 -16.26 -6.48 -16.65
C ASN A 40 -15.82 -7.57 -15.64
N SER A 41 -14.52 -7.77 -15.44
CA SER A 41 -14.03 -8.73 -14.44
C SER A 41 -14.17 -8.21 -13.01
N LEU A 42 -14.41 -6.90 -12.82
CA LEU A 42 -14.54 -6.25 -11.51
C LEU A 42 -16.00 -6.08 -11.07
N VAL A 43 -16.98 -6.27 -11.97
CA VAL A 43 -18.40 -6.18 -11.62
C VAL A 43 -18.78 -7.07 -10.42
N PRO A 44 -18.32 -8.34 -10.32
CA PRO A 44 -18.63 -9.16 -9.15
C PRO A 44 -18.10 -8.59 -7.83
N LEU A 45 -16.95 -7.90 -7.85
CA LEU A 45 -16.41 -7.25 -6.65
C LEU A 45 -17.27 -6.05 -6.24
N VAL A 46 -17.70 -5.23 -7.21
CA VAL A 46 -18.61 -4.11 -6.96
C VAL A 46 -19.91 -4.61 -6.33
N GLU A 47 -20.54 -5.63 -6.93
CA GLU A 47 -21.77 -6.23 -6.41
C GLU A 47 -21.58 -6.79 -4.99
N HIS A 48 -20.44 -7.44 -4.73
CA HIS A 48 -20.11 -7.95 -3.41
C HIS A 48 -20.01 -6.83 -2.35
N LYS A 49 -19.27 -5.76 -2.66
CA LYS A 49 -19.09 -4.61 -1.76
C LYS A 49 -20.41 -3.88 -1.49
N GLU A 50 -21.18 -3.59 -2.54
CA GLU A 50 -22.53 -3.01 -2.42
C GLU A 50 -23.45 -3.89 -1.58
N SER A 51 -23.39 -5.21 -1.77
CA SER A 51 -24.20 -6.14 -0.98
C SER A 51 -23.88 -6.11 0.51
N HIS A 52 -22.66 -5.70 0.89
CA HIS A 52 -22.20 -5.54 2.28
C HIS A 52 -22.26 -4.10 2.78
N GLY A 53 -22.84 -3.17 2.01
CA GLY A 53 -23.05 -1.78 2.43
C GLY A 53 -21.87 -0.85 2.16
N VAL A 54 -20.84 -1.32 1.42
CA VAL A 54 -19.72 -0.47 0.97
C VAL A 54 -20.08 0.11 -0.39
N SER A 55 -20.56 1.36 -0.42
CA SER A 55 -20.94 1.99 -1.69
C SER A 55 -19.72 2.15 -2.60
N THR A 56 -19.81 1.63 -3.82
CA THR A 56 -18.67 1.36 -4.68
C THR A 56 -18.87 1.96 -6.08
N LYS A 57 -17.92 2.82 -6.49
CA LYS A 57 -17.86 3.35 -7.84
C LYS A 57 -16.76 2.67 -8.66
N LEU A 58 -17.12 2.07 -9.79
CA LEU A 58 -16.16 1.55 -10.76
C LEU A 58 -15.97 2.53 -11.93
N VAL A 59 -14.75 3.04 -12.08
CA VAL A 59 -14.36 4.02 -13.12
C VAL A 59 -13.19 3.49 -13.93
N THR A 60 -13.27 3.63 -15.25
CA THR A 60 -12.17 3.30 -16.15
C THR A 60 -11.24 4.47 -16.36
N LEU A 61 -9.95 4.20 -16.60
CA LEU A 61 -8.97 5.22 -16.97
C LEU A 61 -9.40 6.03 -18.21
N ARG A 62 -10.08 5.39 -19.17
CA ARG A 62 -10.63 6.08 -20.34
C ARG A 62 -11.69 7.11 -19.96
N GLU A 63 -12.57 6.79 -19.01
CA GLU A 63 -13.59 7.73 -18.51
C GLU A 63 -12.95 8.91 -17.78
N ILE A 64 -11.87 8.68 -17.03
CA ILE A 64 -11.06 9.76 -16.40
C ILE A 64 -10.51 10.68 -17.49
N TYR A 65 -9.74 10.13 -18.44
CA TYR A 65 -9.05 10.92 -19.47
C TYR A 65 -9.98 11.58 -20.50
N SER A 66 -11.24 11.16 -20.54
CA SER A 66 -12.27 11.76 -21.40
C SER A 66 -13.16 12.76 -20.65
N GLY A 67 -12.90 13.01 -19.37
CA GLY A 67 -13.65 13.96 -18.55
C GLY A 67 -15.12 13.58 -18.34
N VAL A 68 -15.43 12.29 -18.22
CA VAL A 68 -16.82 11.81 -18.11
C VAL A 68 -17.51 12.27 -16.83
N TYR A 69 -16.76 12.34 -15.72
CA TYR A 69 -17.29 12.69 -14.40
C TYR A 69 -16.83 14.06 -13.91
N PHE A 70 -15.57 14.41 -14.17
CA PHE A 70 -14.95 15.67 -13.77
C PHE A 70 -14.13 16.27 -14.93
N PRO A 71 -13.92 17.59 -14.97
CA PRO A 71 -12.97 18.19 -15.92
C PRO A 71 -11.58 17.60 -15.76
N VAL A 72 -10.95 17.24 -16.88
CA VAL A 72 -9.58 16.71 -16.87
C VAL A 72 -8.60 17.81 -16.46
N LYS A 73 -7.77 17.52 -15.45
CA LYS A 73 -6.66 18.37 -14.95
C LYS A 73 -5.41 17.49 -14.84
N GLY A 74 -4.23 18.10 -14.83
CA GLY A 74 -2.95 17.38 -14.69
C GLY A 74 -2.11 17.40 -15.97
N ARG A 75 -0.79 17.28 -15.78
CA ARG A 75 0.25 17.39 -16.80
C ARG A 75 0.51 16.07 -17.50
N ASP A 76 0.30 14.96 -16.80
CA ASP A 76 0.49 13.61 -17.31
C ASP A 76 -0.59 12.64 -16.77
N LYS A 77 -0.52 11.38 -17.23
CA LYS A 77 -1.54 10.37 -16.93
C LYS A 77 -1.68 10.02 -15.44
N PRO A 78 -0.59 9.86 -14.65
CA PRO A 78 -0.72 9.72 -13.21
C PRO A 78 -1.29 10.96 -12.51
N GLU A 79 -0.89 12.17 -12.91
CA GLU A 79 -1.44 13.40 -12.30
C GLU A 79 -2.92 13.60 -12.64
N GLU A 80 -3.34 13.27 -13.87
CA GLU A 80 -4.77 13.23 -14.25
C GLU A 80 -5.59 12.27 -13.37
N ILE A 81 -5.02 11.12 -13.02
CA ILE A 81 -5.66 10.18 -12.07
C ILE A 81 -5.69 10.78 -10.66
N LYS A 82 -4.60 11.41 -10.22
CA LYS A 82 -4.50 12.02 -8.87
C LYS A 82 -5.53 13.14 -8.68
N TYR A 83 -5.70 14.03 -9.68
CA TYR A 83 -6.77 15.03 -9.67
C TYR A 83 -8.16 14.41 -9.67
N PHE A 84 -8.37 13.33 -10.43
CA PHE A 84 -9.63 12.60 -10.41
C PHE A 84 -9.95 12.03 -9.03
N ILE A 85 -8.95 11.44 -8.34
CA ILE A 85 -9.10 10.95 -6.97
C ILE A 85 -9.44 12.10 -6.03
N LYS A 86 -8.73 13.23 -6.13
CA LYS A 86 -9.04 14.45 -5.36
C LYS A 86 -10.48 14.91 -5.56
N ASP A 87 -10.90 15.09 -6.82
CA ASP A 87 -12.27 15.51 -7.12
C ASP A 87 -13.29 14.46 -6.61
N ALA A 88 -12.98 13.16 -6.64
CA ALA A 88 -13.84 12.11 -6.08
C ALA A 88 -13.91 12.12 -4.55
N VAL A 89 -12.80 12.42 -3.85
CA VAL A 89 -12.80 12.61 -2.39
C VAL A 89 -13.67 13.81 -2.03
N GLU A 90 -13.48 14.95 -2.69
CA GLU A 90 -14.20 16.19 -2.37
C GLU A 90 -15.69 16.16 -2.73
N ASN A 91 -16.04 15.54 -3.86
CA ASN A 91 -17.40 15.60 -4.40
C ASN A 91 -18.20 14.33 -4.20
N TRP A 92 -17.56 13.18 -3.93
CA TRP A 92 -18.23 11.90 -3.70
C TRP A 92 -17.95 11.30 -2.31
N GLY A 93 -17.06 11.88 -1.50
CA GLY A 93 -16.75 11.38 -0.16
C GLY A 93 -15.96 10.07 -0.15
N VAL A 94 -15.18 9.79 -1.20
CA VAL A 94 -14.35 8.57 -1.31
C VAL A 94 -13.38 8.45 -0.15
N GLN A 95 -13.33 7.26 0.45
CA GLN A 95 -12.44 6.92 1.57
C GLN A 95 -11.39 5.87 1.19
N TYR A 96 -11.73 4.98 0.25
CA TYR A 96 -10.84 3.94 -0.24
C TYR A 96 -10.69 4.00 -1.76
N VAL A 97 -9.46 3.85 -2.26
CA VAL A 97 -9.14 3.82 -3.69
C VAL A 97 -8.41 2.54 -4.05
N LEU A 98 -9.04 1.71 -4.87
CA LEU A 98 -8.45 0.48 -5.40
C LEU A 98 -7.95 0.68 -6.84
N LEU A 99 -6.63 0.63 -7.01
CA LEU A 99 -5.98 0.72 -8.32
C LEU A 99 -5.86 -0.69 -8.93
N VAL A 100 -6.56 -0.96 -10.02
CA VAL A 100 -6.52 -2.27 -10.69
C VAL A 100 -5.78 -2.20 -12.00
N GLY A 101 -4.59 -2.79 -12.03
CA GLY A 101 -3.75 -2.95 -13.21
C GLY A 101 -2.27 -2.78 -12.91
N GLY A 102 -1.44 -3.54 -13.62
CA GLY A 102 0.01 -3.46 -13.57
C GLY A 102 0.61 -3.40 -14.98
N LYS A 103 1.74 -4.08 -15.20
CA LYS A 103 2.38 -4.15 -16.52
C LYS A 103 1.57 -4.94 -17.54
N ILE A 104 1.64 -4.54 -18.81
CA ILE A 104 1.09 -5.33 -19.93
C ILE A 104 2.03 -6.51 -20.20
N GLY A 105 1.70 -7.67 -19.63
CA GLY A 105 2.51 -8.88 -19.75
C GLY A 105 3.91 -8.70 -19.15
N GLN A 106 4.94 -8.71 -20.00
CA GLN A 106 6.34 -8.46 -19.59
C GLN A 106 6.89 -7.16 -20.20
N LEU A 107 6.09 -6.44 -20.99
CA LEU A 107 6.50 -5.23 -21.68
C LEU A 107 6.69 -4.07 -20.69
N PRO A 108 7.52 -3.07 -21.02
CA PRO A 108 7.63 -1.81 -20.26
C PRO A 108 6.43 -0.88 -20.55
N LEU A 109 5.22 -1.43 -20.56
CA LEU A 109 3.95 -0.74 -20.77
C LEU A 109 3.01 -1.07 -19.62
N TRP A 110 2.09 -0.16 -19.33
CA TRP A 110 1.23 -0.23 -18.16
C TRP A 110 -0.24 -0.26 -18.54
N TYR A 111 -1.02 -1.16 -17.93
CA TYR A 111 -2.48 -1.08 -17.90
C TYR A 111 -2.94 0.06 -17.00
N PHE A 112 -2.24 0.25 -15.87
CA PHE A 112 -2.48 1.33 -14.93
C PHE A 112 -1.14 2.05 -14.68
N PRO A 113 -1.01 3.35 -14.99
CA PRO A 113 0.23 4.10 -14.81
C PRO A 113 0.78 4.06 -13.38
N VAL A 114 2.09 4.16 -13.25
CA VAL A 114 2.78 4.29 -11.96
C VAL A 114 3.45 5.65 -11.89
N ARG A 115 3.68 6.15 -10.66
CA ARG A 115 4.58 7.27 -10.44
C ARG A 115 5.94 6.73 -10.01
N TYR A 116 6.97 7.03 -10.80
CA TYR A 116 8.35 6.88 -10.36
C TYR A 116 8.75 8.13 -9.58
N VAL A 117 9.34 7.91 -8.41
CA VAL A 117 9.85 8.92 -7.50
C VAL A 117 11.37 8.90 -7.57
N TYR A 118 11.99 10.06 -7.72
CA TYR A 118 13.41 10.23 -7.97
C TYR A 118 14.19 10.56 -6.69
N MET A 119 13.81 9.88 -5.61
CA MET A 119 14.53 9.95 -4.35
C MET A 119 15.59 8.84 -4.27
N GLY A 120 16.60 8.97 -5.11
CA GLY A 120 17.52 7.88 -5.42
C GLY A 120 18.91 7.94 -4.79
N ASN A 121 19.67 6.88 -5.05
CA ASN A 121 21.11 6.80 -4.85
C ASN A 121 21.77 6.04 -6.01
N SER A 122 23.09 5.80 -5.92
CA SER A 122 23.84 5.11 -6.99
C SER A 122 23.41 3.66 -7.22
N TRP A 123 22.75 3.05 -6.23
CA TRP A 123 22.12 1.75 -6.38
C TRP A 123 20.74 1.90 -7.01
N GLU A 124 19.82 2.59 -6.36
CA GLU A 124 18.45 2.73 -6.82
C GLU A 124 18.15 4.19 -7.16
N PRO A 125 18.16 4.57 -8.45
CA PRO A 125 17.98 5.98 -8.84
C PRO A 125 16.53 6.46 -8.71
N CYS A 126 15.56 5.55 -8.81
CA CYS A 126 14.14 5.83 -8.64
C CYS A 126 13.38 4.54 -8.33
N TYR A 127 12.17 4.68 -7.78
CA TYR A 127 11.28 3.56 -7.46
C TYR A 127 9.82 4.00 -7.59
N ILE A 128 8.88 3.04 -7.50
CA ILE A 128 7.45 3.32 -7.60
C ILE A 128 6.88 3.72 -6.24
N SER A 129 6.05 4.76 -6.21
CA SER A 129 5.22 5.06 -5.05
C SER A 129 3.74 5.12 -5.43
N ASP A 130 2.92 4.32 -4.75
CA ASP A 130 1.46 4.47 -4.82
C ASP A 130 0.96 5.50 -3.78
N LEU A 131 1.78 5.92 -2.81
CA LEU A 131 1.46 7.03 -1.91
C LEU A 131 1.22 8.33 -2.70
N TYR A 132 1.88 8.50 -3.85
CA TYR A 132 1.61 9.58 -4.79
C TYR A 132 0.11 9.78 -5.10
N TYR A 133 -0.66 8.70 -5.22
CA TYR A 133 -2.09 8.77 -5.52
C TYR A 133 -2.96 9.03 -4.29
N ALA A 134 -2.38 8.92 -3.08
CA ALA A 134 -3.08 9.03 -1.81
C ALA A 134 -2.81 10.34 -1.05
N ASP A 135 -1.60 10.90 -1.15
CA ASP A 135 -1.24 12.24 -0.68
C ASP A 135 -1.76 13.25 -1.71
N LEU A 136 -2.93 13.84 -1.46
CA LEU A 136 -3.64 14.73 -2.38
C LEU A 136 -3.36 16.19 -2.09
N TYR A 137 -3.07 16.54 -0.83
CA TYR A 137 -2.88 17.90 -0.37
C TYR A 137 -1.54 18.10 0.29
N ASN A 138 -0.96 19.28 0.12
CA ASN A 138 0.11 19.75 1.00
C ASN A 138 -0.50 20.22 2.33
N SER A 139 0.36 20.48 3.31
CA SER A 139 -0.04 20.96 4.65
C SER A 139 -0.85 22.26 4.66
N ASP A 140 -0.80 23.07 3.60
CA ASP A 140 -1.59 24.31 3.44
C ASP A 140 -2.95 24.09 2.74
N GLY A 141 -3.27 22.85 2.38
CA GLY A 141 -4.48 22.45 1.66
C GLY A 141 -4.39 22.64 0.13
N SER A 142 -3.26 23.09 -0.40
CA SER A 142 -3.02 23.12 -1.85
C SER A 142 -2.80 21.71 -2.41
N PHE A 143 -2.92 21.53 -3.73
CA PHE A 143 -2.69 20.22 -4.35
C PHE A 143 -1.22 19.79 -4.25
N SER A 144 -0.98 18.57 -3.75
CA SER A 144 0.34 17.95 -3.66
C SER A 144 0.75 17.40 -5.03
N SER A 145 1.57 18.14 -5.80
CA SER A 145 2.03 17.70 -7.13
C SER A 145 3.14 16.66 -7.09
N TRP A 146 3.90 16.62 -5.98
CA TRP A 146 5.21 15.96 -5.85
C TRP A 146 6.25 16.45 -6.86
N ASP A 147 6.06 17.64 -7.43
CA ASP A 147 6.95 18.26 -8.42
C ASP A 147 6.75 19.76 -8.23
N SER A 148 7.53 20.30 -7.30
CA SER A 148 7.41 21.63 -6.72
C SER A 148 8.16 22.69 -7.53
N ASP A 149 9.17 22.29 -8.31
CA ASP A 149 9.90 23.18 -9.21
C ASP A 149 9.38 23.14 -10.65
N GLY A 150 8.53 22.16 -10.99
CA GLY A 150 7.76 22.08 -12.21
C GLY A 150 8.52 21.48 -13.39
N ASP A 151 9.58 20.71 -13.16
CA ASP A 151 10.46 20.17 -14.20
C ASP A 151 9.98 18.83 -14.79
N GLY A 152 8.99 18.19 -14.15
CA GLY A 152 8.40 16.91 -14.57
C GLY A 152 9.12 15.67 -14.04
N VAL A 153 10.06 15.83 -13.12
CA VAL A 153 10.63 14.82 -12.27
C VAL A 153 9.97 14.96 -10.89
N TYR A 154 9.74 13.84 -10.20
CA TYR A 154 8.82 13.83 -9.05
C TYR A 154 9.51 13.29 -7.80
N GLY A 155 9.33 14.00 -6.67
CA GLY A 155 9.90 13.70 -5.37
C GLY A 155 11.42 13.65 -5.41
N GLU A 156 12.04 14.59 -6.13
CA GLU A 156 13.48 14.63 -6.32
C GLU A 156 14.24 14.92 -5.03
N TRP A 157 15.02 13.93 -4.60
CA TRP A 157 15.96 14.10 -3.51
C TRP A 157 17.07 13.05 -3.59
N TRP A 158 18.24 13.42 -4.09
CA TRP A 158 19.39 12.51 -4.15
C TRP A 158 20.02 12.28 -2.77
N TYR A 159 20.39 11.03 -2.44
CA TYR A 159 21.01 10.71 -1.16
C TYR A 159 22.29 11.51 -0.90
N GLY A 160 22.28 12.26 0.21
CA GLY A 160 23.38 13.16 0.59
C GLY A 160 23.36 14.54 -0.09
N GLY A 161 22.40 14.78 -0.99
CA GLY A 161 22.06 16.10 -1.54
C GLY A 161 20.92 16.77 -0.79
N ALA A 162 20.61 18.01 -1.17
CA ALA A 162 19.43 18.71 -0.72
C ALA A 162 18.18 18.23 -1.50
N PRO A 163 16.99 18.23 -0.89
CA PRO A 163 15.75 17.98 -1.62
C PRO A 163 15.54 19.09 -2.66
N GLU A 164 15.29 18.68 -3.90
CA GLU A 164 14.91 19.55 -5.01
C GLU A 164 13.40 19.75 -4.96
N ASP A 165 12.64 18.67 -4.73
CA ASP A 165 11.25 18.72 -4.34
C ASP A 165 11.05 18.79 -2.83
N LYS A 166 10.51 19.91 -2.36
CA LYS A 166 10.32 20.17 -0.93
C LYS A 166 8.85 20.25 -0.53
N TYR A 167 8.61 19.97 0.74
CA TYR A 167 7.34 20.20 1.44
C TYR A 167 6.15 19.38 0.91
N VAL A 168 6.44 18.29 0.22
CA VAL A 168 5.48 17.19 0.06
C VAL A 168 5.18 16.66 1.46
N ASP A 169 3.95 16.73 1.94
CA ASP A 169 3.68 16.39 3.34
C ASP A 169 3.64 14.88 3.58
N LEU A 170 3.39 14.10 2.52
CA LEU A 170 3.39 12.63 2.48
C LEU A 170 2.23 11.99 3.26
N TYR A 171 1.30 12.76 3.81
CA TYR A 171 0.18 12.22 4.57
C TYR A 171 -0.87 11.65 3.60
N PRO A 172 -1.20 10.34 3.68
CA PRO A 172 -2.23 9.79 2.83
C PRO A 172 -3.63 10.32 3.23
N ASP A 173 -4.26 11.08 2.34
CA ASP A 173 -5.61 11.62 2.51
C ASP A 173 -6.69 10.55 2.32
N VAL A 174 -6.40 9.55 1.49
CA VAL A 174 -7.31 8.44 1.15
C VAL A 174 -6.59 7.10 1.33
N ALA A 175 -7.31 6.07 1.80
CA ALA A 175 -6.74 4.75 1.95
C ALA A 175 -6.57 4.09 0.58
N ILE A 176 -5.35 3.66 0.23
CA ILE A 176 -5.04 3.18 -1.12
C ILE A 176 -4.49 1.76 -1.12
N GLY A 177 -4.86 1.00 -2.15
CA GLY A 177 -4.30 -0.31 -2.42
C GLY A 177 -4.27 -0.61 -3.92
N ARG A 178 -3.36 -1.49 -4.33
CA ARG A 178 -3.18 -1.87 -5.73
C ARG A 178 -3.33 -3.37 -5.95
N LEU A 179 -4.03 -3.74 -7.01
CA LEU A 179 -3.99 -5.06 -7.62
C LEU A 179 -3.25 -4.93 -8.96
N PRO A 180 -1.91 -5.15 -9.02
CA PRO A 180 -1.11 -4.97 -10.23
C PRO A 180 -1.29 -6.10 -11.26
N CYS A 181 -2.55 -6.45 -11.54
CA CYS A 181 -2.94 -7.49 -12.48
C CYS A 181 -2.40 -7.19 -13.88
N ARG A 182 -1.78 -8.21 -14.48
CA ARG A 182 -1.23 -8.16 -15.84
C ARG A 182 -2.16 -8.81 -16.87
N SER A 183 -3.31 -9.33 -16.43
CA SER A 183 -4.33 -9.95 -17.29
C SER A 183 -5.71 -9.98 -16.63
N LYS A 184 -6.76 -10.16 -17.46
CA LYS A 184 -8.14 -10.38 -16.98
C LYS A 184 -8.28 -11.63 -16.11
N TRP A 185 -7.41 -12.62 -16.28
CA TRP A 185 -7.41 -13.85 -15.49
C TRP A 185 -6.92 -13.58 -14.07
N GLU A 186 -5.86 -12.80 -13.92
CA GLU A 186 -5.39 -12.38 -12.59
C GLU A 186 -6.43 -11.56 -11.85
N VAL A 187 -7.16 -10.67 -12.53
CA VAL A 187 -8.28 -9.92 -11.93
C VAL A 187 -9.34 -10.86 -11.37
N LYS A 188 -9.76 -11.87 -12.15
CA LYS A 188 -10.74 -12.86 -11.68
C LYS A 188 -10.25 -13.62 -10.44
N ILE A 189 -8.99 -14.07 -10.44
CA ILE A 189 -8.41 -14.78 -9.28
C ILE A 189 -8.49 -13.93 -8.01
N VAL A 190 -8.07 -12.66 -8.07
CA VAL A 190 -8.05 -11.82 -6.86
C VAL A 190 -9.45 -11.39 -6.44
N VAL A 191 -10.36 -11.12 -7.38
CA VAL A 191 -11.79 -10.85 -7.08
C VAL A 191 -12.43 -12.04 -6.37
N ASP A 192 -12.25 -13.26 -6.91
CA ASP A 192 -12.80 -14.48 -6.31
C ASP A 192 -12.24 -14.69 -4.89
N LYS A 193 -10.94 -14.42 -4.68
CA LYS A 193 -10.30 -14.50 -3.36
C LYS A 193 -10.86 -13.49 -2.38
N ILE A 194 -11.03 -12.22 -2.78
CA ILE A 194 -11.59 -11.16 -1.94
C ILE A 194 -13.00 -11.55 -1.51
N ILE A 195 -13.87 -11.90 -2.46
CA ILE A 195 -15.25 -12.30 -2.18
C ILE A 195 -15.29 -13.51 -1.25
N THR A 196 -14.46 -14.53 -1.50
CA THR A 196 -14.39 -15.73 -0.66
C THR A 196 -13.96 -15.37 0.76
N TYR A 197 -12.86 -14.63 0.89
CA TYR A 197 -12.33 -14.21 2.19
C TYR A 197 -13.37 -13.45 3.00
N GLU A 198 -14.00 -12.43 2.39
CA GLU A 198 -14.99 -11.59 3.05
C GLU A 198 -16.27 -12.35 3.40
N SER A 199 -16.63 -13.38 2.63
CA SER A 199 -17.84 -14.18 2.87
C SER A 199 -17.67 -15.33 3.86
N SER A 200 -16.46 -15.87 4.03
CA SER A 200 -16.24 -17.13 4.77
C SER A 200 -15.24 -17.06 5.91
N THR A 201 -14.54 -15.94 6.11
CA THR A 201 -13.50 -15.86 7.17
C THR A 201 -14.07 -15.58 8.55
N PHE A 202 -15.24 -14.94 8.65
CA PHE A 202 -15.76 -14.48 9.93
C PHE A 202 -15.97 -15.65 10.91
N GLY A 203 -15.41 -15.52 12.11
CA GLY A 203 -15.47 -16.55 13.15
C GLY A 203 -14.65 -17.81 12.87
N SER A 204 -13.89 -17.87 11.78
CA SER A 204 -13.05 -19.02 11.46
C SER A 204 -11.90 -19.20 12.47
N SER A 205 -11.60 -20.46 12.82
CA SER A 205 -10.59 -20.77 13.84
C SER A 205 -9.15 -20.52 13.37
N TRP A 206 -8.89 -20.60 12.06
CA TRP A 206 -7.56 -20.37 11.49
C TRP A 206 -7.15 -18.89 11.57
N PHE A 207 -8.12 -17.97 11.62
CA PHE A 207 -7.87 -16.54 11.58
C PHE A 207 -7.11 -16.05 12.82
N ASN A 208 -7.43 -16.56 14.01
CA ASN A 208 -6.80 -16.12 15.27
C ASN A 208 -5.36 -16.67 15.46
N ARG A 209 -4.67 -17.09 14.40
CA ARG A 209 -3.25 -17.44 14.41
C ARG A 209 -2.46 -16.31 13.77
N MET A 210 -1.40 -15.84 14.42
CA MET A 210 -0.41 -14.95 13.82
C MET A 210 0.92 -15.67 13.70
N VAL A 211 1.42 -15.80 12.47
CA VAL A 211 2.72 -16.42 12.18
C VAL A 211 3.74 -15.32 11.98
N VAL A 212 4.81 -15.35 12.77
CA VAL A 212 5.96 -14.46 12.63
C VAL A 212 7.19 -15.30 12.31
N VAL A 213 7.87 -14.94 11.24
CA VAL A 213 9.11 -15.58 10.81
C VAL A 213 10.22 -14.55 10.85
N ALA A 214 11.26 -14.83 11.63
CA ALA A 214 12.33 -13.86 11.88
C ALA A 214 13.66 -14.53 12.18
N GLY A 215 14.72 -13.73 12.17
CA GLY A 215 16.07 -14.13 12.55
C GLY A 215 16.89 -12.90 12.92
N ASP A 216 18.20 -12.98 12.76
CA ASP A 216 19.13 -11.91 13.08
C ASP A 216 19.39 -11.00 11.86
N THR A 217 18.42 -10.13 11.52
CA THR A 217 18.49 -9.34 10.26
C THR A 217 19.75 -8.47 10.20
N TYR A 218 20.17 -7.92 11.34
CA TYR A 218 21.40 -7.13 11.49
C TYR A 218 22.30 -7.79 12.54
N PRO A 219 23.09 -8.81 12.15
CA PRO A 219 23.97 -9.52 13.06
C PRO A 219 24.93 -8.58 13.79
N GLU A 220 25.22 -8.86 15.07
CA GLU A 220 26.13 -8.00 15.86
C GLU A 220 27.53 -7.86 15.24
N ILE A 221 27.97 -8.88 14.48
CA ILE A 221 29.23 -8.86 13.72
C ILE A 221 29.24 -7.80 12.60
N ASP A 222 28.08 -7.47 12.05
CA ASP A 222 27.88 -6.49 10.98
C ASP A 222 27.45 -5.12 11.54
N ASN A 223 26.72 -5.11 12.67
CA ASN A 223 26.29 -3.89 13.35
C ASN A 223 26.46 -3.98 14.87
N PRO A 224 27.56 -3.46 15.44
CA PRO A 224 27.82 -3.55 16.87
C PRO A 224 26.91 -2.64 17.72
N MET A 225 26.15 -1.73 17.11
CA MET A 225 25.21 -0.85 17.83
C MET A 225 23.93 -1.59 18.26
N TRP A 226 23.63 -2.72 17.63
CA TRP A 226 22.53 -3.59 18.03
C TRP A 226 23.03 -4.73 18.91
N LYS A 227 22.17 -5.19 19.83
CA LYS A 227 22.40 -6.37 20.67
C LYS A 227 21.18 -7.28 20.64
N GLY A 228 21.39 -8.57 20.43
CA GLY A 228 20.34 -9.56 20.22
C GLY A 228 19.90 -9.68 18.75
N TYR A 229 18.78 -10.37 18.51
CA TYR A 229 18.32 -10.73 17.17
C TYR A 229 17.26 -9.72 16.71
N GLU A 230 17.67 -8.75 15.89
CA GLU A 230 16.85 -7.59 15.50
C GLU A 230 15.46 -8.01 14.99
N GLY A 231 15.41 -8.96 14.05
CA GLY A 231 14.16 -9.33 13.41
C GLY A 231 13.21 -10.03 14.38
N GLU A 232 13.75 -10.84 15.29
CA GLU A 232 12.96 -11.54 16.32
C GLU A 232 12.40 -10.54 17.34
N TRP A 233 13.15 -9.49 17.68
CA TRP A 233 12.68 -8.41 18.55
C TRP A 233 11.47 -7.67 17.96
N TYR A 234 11.53 -7.28 16.68
CA TYR A 234 10.37 -6.69 15.99
C TYR A 234 9.23 -7.68 15.81
N GLY A 235 9.56 -8.96 15.60
CA GLY A 235 8.59 -10.04 15.58
C GLY A 235 7.79 -10.12 16.88
N ASP A 236 8.46 -10.06 18.03
CA ASP A 236 7.81 -10.07 19.34
C ASP A 236 6.96 -8.82 19.58
N ARG A 237 7.43 -7.63 19.17
CA ARG A 237 6.62 -6.40 19.26
C ARG A 237 5.36 -6.47 18.42
N ALA A 238 5.41 -7.06 17.23
CA ALA A 238 4.22 -7.27 16.43
C ALA A 238 3.22 -8.20 17.15
N LEU A 239 3.71 -9.29 17.77
CA LEU A 239 2.89 -10.23 18.54
C LEU A 239 2.27 -9.60 19.79
N GLU A 240 3.02 -8.75 20.50
CA GLU A 240 2.54 -8.02 21.70
C GLU A 240 1.34 -7.11 21.39
N ASN A 241 1.28 -6.57 20.18
CA ASN A 241 0.16 -5.72 19.73
C ASN A 241 -1.09 -6.51 19.34
N MET A 242 -1.01 -7.84 19.18
CA MET A 242 -2.05 -8.66 18.58
C MET A 242 -2.78 -9.50 19.63
N SER A 243 -3.35 -8.80 20.61
CA SER A 243 -4.14 -9.41 21.69
C SER A 243 -5.27 -10.29 21.13
N GLY A 244 -5.44 -11.49 21.68
CA GLY A 244 -6.44 -12.47 21.21
C GLY A 244 -5.95 -13.41 20.09
N PHE A 245 -4.77 -13.17 19.51
CA PHE A 245 -4.14 -14.09 18.57
C PHE A 245 -3.26 -15.11 19.29
N THR A 246 -3.23 -16.33 18.75
CA THR A 246 -2.26 -17.36 19.11
C THR A 246 -0.93 -17.06 18.40
N PRO A 247 0.15 -16.74 19.13
CA PRO A 247 1.44 -16.43 18.54
C PRO A 247 2.15 -17.69 18.04
N ILE A 248 2.58 -17.70 16.78
CA ILE A 248 3.41 -18.76 16.19
C ILE A 248 4.74 -18.15 15.77
N ARG A 249 5.80 -18.45 16.52
CA ARG A 249 7.17 -18.00 16.25
C ARG A 249 7.90 -19.03 15.42
N LEU A 250 8.48 -18.58 14.31
CA LEU A 250 9.46 -19.31 13.52
C LEU A 250 10.75 -18.47 13.54
N TYR A 251 11.57 -18.67 14.57
CA TYR A 251 12.76 -17.91 14.87
C TYR A 251 14.03 -18.70 14.52
N ALA A 252 15.04 -17.99 14.04
CA ALA A 252 16.31 -18.61 13.67
C ALA A 252 17.09 -19.01 14.93
N SER A 253 16.95 -18.24 16.02
CA SER A 253 17.68 -18.44 17.27
C SER A 253 17.32 -19.71 18.03
N ASP A 254 16.07 -20.14 17.98
CA ASP A 254 15.57 -21.34 18.66
C ASP A 254 15.47 -22.56 17.73
N GLY A 255 15.84 -22.40 16.45
CA GLY A 255 15.82 -23.47 15.45
C GLY A 255 14.42 -23.82 14.93
N THR A 256 13.40 -23.01 15.17
CA THR A 256 12.06 -23.20 14.60
C THR A 256 11.96 -22.68 13.15
N PHE A 257 12.83 -21.75 12.75
CA PHE A 257 13.07 -21.35 11.36
C PHE A 257 14.43 -21.84 10.86
N THR A 258 14.42 -22.92 10.08
CA THR A 258 15.65 -23.49 9.48
C THR A 258 15.61 -23.49 7.97
N SER A 259 14.41 -23.40 7.38
CA SER A 259 14.24 -23.34 5.94
C SER A 259 12.85 -22.86 5.55
N LYS A 260 12.68 -22.54 4.27
CA LYS A 260 11.38 -22.35 3.62
C LYS A 260 10.28 -23.37 3.96
N LYS A 261 10.65 -24.62 4.31
CA LYS A 261 9.67 -25.68 4.64
C LYS A 261 8.91 -25.33 5.91
N ASP A 262 9.55 -24.67 6.87
CA ASP A 262 8.94 -24.24 8.13
C ASP A 262 7.87 -23.18 7.86
N VAL A 263 8.22 -22.19 7.03
CA VAL A 263 7.31 -21.12 6.61
C VAL A 263 6.11 -21.68 5.83
N ILE A 264 6.35 -22.52 4.82
CA ILE A 264 5.27 -23.15 4.03
C ILE A 264 4.36 -23.99 4.92
N ARG A 265 4.92 -24.73 5.89
CA ARG A 265 4.16 -25.58 6.81
C ARG A 265 3.17 -24.75 7.63
N GLU A 266 3.61 -23.65 8.24
CA GLU A 266 2.72 -22.85 9.10
C GLU A 266 1.71 -22.03 8.30
N ILE A 267 2.06 -21.52 7.11
CA ILE A 267 1.09 -20.87 6.22
C ILE A 267 0.00 -21.87 5.81
N ASN A 268 0.37 -23.11 5.45
CA ASN A 268 -0.59 -24.15 5.04
C ASN A 268 -1.55 -24.61 6.14
N LYS A 269 -1.24 -24.34 7.42
CA LYS A 269 -2.17 -24.57 8.54
C LYS A 269 -3.20 -23.45 8.72
N GLY A 270 -3.07 -22.35 7.95
CA GLY A 270 -3.90 -21.16 8.06
C GLY A 270 -3.40 -20.18 9.13
N CYS A 271 -3.46 -18.89 8.83
CA CYS A 271 -3.21 -17.80 9.78
C CYS A 271 -3.94 -16.54 9.30
N GLY A 272 -4.43 -15.72 10.23
CA GLY A 272 -5.02 -14.42 9.91
C GLY A 272 -3.98 -13.40 9.54
N PHE A 273 -2.82 -13.44 10.22
CA PHE A 273 -1.69 -12.55 9.97
C PHE A 273 -0.38 -13.33 9.77
N LEU A 274 0.42 -12.86 8.83
CA LEU A 274 1.75 -13.35 8.53
C LEU A 274 2.74 -12.19 8.51
N TYR A 275 3.77 -12.24 9.35
CA TYR A 275 4.85 -11.27 9.34
C TYR A 275 6.18 -11.95 9.01
N LEU A 276 6.81 -11.50 7.93
CA LEU A 276 8.10 -11.99 7.46
C LEU A 276 9.17 -10.93 7.72
N VAL A 277 9.86 -11.02 8.86
CA VAL A 277 10.88 -10.05 9.30
C VAL A 277 12.28 -10.45 8.82
N GLY A 278 12.90 -9.66 7.94
CA GLY A 278 14.22 -9.99 7.43
C GLY A 278 14.60 -9.27 6.14
N HIS A 279 15.50 -9.91 5.39
CA HIS A 279 16.04 -9.42 4.13
C HIS A 279 15.16 -9.82 2.96
N GLY A 280 15.05 -8.91 1.99
CA GLY A 280 14.17 -9.03 0.84
C GLY A 280 14.87 -8.75 -0.48
N SER A 281 14.22 -9.22 -1.53
CA SER A 281 14.43 -8.84 -2.93
C SER A 281 13.10 -9.09 -3.65
N PRO A 282 12.93 -8.70 -4.92
CA PRO A 282 11.72 -9.05 -5.65
C PRO A 282 11.47 -10.57 -5.71
N LYS A 283 12.53 -11.36 -5.60
CA LYS A 283 12.53 -12.81 -5.86
C LYS A 283 12.47 -13.69 -4.61
N THR A 284 13.09 -13.23 -3.52
CA THR A 284 13.46 -14.06 -2.36
C THR A 284 13.38 -13.24 -1.08
N TRP A 285 12.91 -13.88 -0.03
CA TRP A 285 12.96 -13.41 1.34
C TRP A 285 13.69 -14.43 2.24
N GLY A 286 14.37 -13.97 3.29
CA GLY A 286 15.02 -14.82 4.28
C GLY A 286 15.70 -14.03 5.39
N ASN A 287 16.46 -14.71 6.23
CA ASN A 287 17.15 -14.07 7.35
C ASN A 287 18.47 -14.81 7.68
N HIS A 288 19.28 -14.23 8.55
CA HIS A 288 20.49 -14.82 9.09
C HIS A 288 20.21 -15.60 10.40
N PRO A 289 20.98 -16.66 10.70
CA PRO A 289 21.04 -17.21 12.04
C PRO A 289 21.78 -16.25 13.00
N PRO A 290 21.64 -16.44 14.33
CA PRO A 290 22.35 -15.68 15.35
C PRO A 290 23.83 -15.43 15.03
N ASN A 291 24.20 -14.15 14.93
CA ASN A 291 25.56 -13.66 14.76
C ASN A 291 26.37 -14.39 13.67
N ASN A 292 25.76 -14.63 12.49
CA ASN A 292 26.32 -15.46 11.45
C ASN A 292 25.97 -14.96 10.03
N HIS A 293 26.96 -14.80 9.15
CA HIS A 293 26.75 -14.31 7.78
C HIS A 293 26.07 -15.32 6.83
N SER A 294 25.88 -16.57 7.23
CA SER A 294 25.12 -17.55 6.44
C SER A 294 23.66 -17.13 6.32
N PHE A 295 22.98 -17.56 5.25
CA PHE A 295 21.61 -17.11 4.96
C PHE A 295 20.63 -18.27 5.01
N ILE A 296 19.64 -18.18 5.90
CA ILE A 296 18.51 -19.09 5.97
C ILE A 296 17.47 -18.62 4.95
N ARG A 297 17.41 -19.34 3.83
CA ARG A 297 16.45 -19.03 2.77
C ARG A 297 15.02 -19.37 3.20
N GLY A 298 14.20 -18.33 3.31
CA GLY A 298 12.75 -18.41 3.47
C GLY A 298 12.02 -18.57 2.14
N LEU A 299 10.94 -17.82 1.93
CA LEU A 299 10.11 -17.91 0.73
C LEU A 299 10.79 -17.29 -0.50
N THR A 300 10.49 -17.86 -1.67
CA THR A 300 10.81 -17.28 -2.97
C THR A 300 9.60 -17.33 -3.88
N VAL A 301 9.61 -16.57 -4.98
CA VAL A 301 8.57 -16.64 -6.03
C VAL A 301 8.33 -18.07 -6.54
N LYS A 302 9.37 -18.92 -6.54
CA LYS A 302 9.28 -20.34 -6.96
C LYS A 302 8.65 -21.25 -5.91
N ASP A 303 8.62 -20.82 -4.65
CA ASP A 303 8.09 -21.58 -3.53
C ASP A 303 6.60 -21.27 -3.28
N VAL A 304 6.10 -20.10 -3.73
CA VAL A 304 4.67 -19.72 -3.61
C VAL A 304 3.70 -20.77 -4.18
N PRO A 305 4.00 -21.51 -5.27
CA PRO A 305 3.16 -22.61 -5.73
C PRO A 305 2.97 -23.77 -4.74
N LEU A 306 3.78 -23.85 -3.68
CA LEU A 306 3.69 -24.87 -2.63
C LEU A 306 2.74 -24.46 -1.50
N LEU A 307 2.24 -23.22 -1.52
CA LEU A 307 1.21 -22.75 -0.60
C LEU A 307 -0.15 -23.35 -1.01
N ARG A 308 -0.79 -24.01 -0.04
CA ARG A 308 -2.02 -24.80 -0.13
C ARG A 308 -3.05 -24.37 0.93
N ASN A 309 -2.92 -23.15 1.43
CA ASN A 309 -3.83 -22.51 2.39
C ASN A 309 -5.08 -21.95 1.67
N LYS A 310 -5.74 -22.80 0.88
CA LYS A 310 -6.97 -22.43 0.19
C LYS A 310 -8.00 -21.97 1.20
N ASP A 311 -8.64 -20.84 0.91
CA ASP A 311 -9.66 -20.15 1.71
C ASP A 311 -9.20 -19.74 3.12
N MET A 312 -7.88 -19.72 3.36
CA MET A 312 -7.23 -19.32 4.61
C MET A 312 -6.11 -18.31 4.32
N TYR A 313 -6.48 -17.18 3.72
CA TYR A 313 -5.55 -16.21 3.14
C TYR A 313 -5.14 -15.16 4.20
N PRO A 314 -3.90 -15.15 4.74
CA PRO A 314 -3.47 -14.14 5.71
C PRO A 314 -3.38 -12.74 5.11
N VAL A 315 -3.51 -11.73 5.97
CA VAL A 315 -2.92 -10.40 5.76
C VAL A 315 -1.42 -10.52 6.03
N CYS A 316 -0.60 -10.21 5.03
CA CYS A 316 0.85 -10.40 5.10
C CYS A 316 1.58 -9.06 5.14
N ALA A 317 2.55 -8.92 6.05
CA ALA A 317 3.58 -7.86 5.98
C ALA A 317 4.94 -8.52 5.72
N ILE A 318 5.72 -7.93 4.81
CA ILE A 318 7.05 -8.43 4.45
C ILE A 318 8.08 -7.32 4.64
N SER A 319 8.96 -7.51 5.61
CA SER A 319 10.15 -6.70 5.81
C SER A 319 11.19 -6.99 4.75
N GLY A 320 11.94 -5.95 4.40
CA GLY A 320 13.10 -6.00 3.54
C GLY A 320 12.86 -5.40 2.16
N CYS A 321 13.94 -5.28 1.41
CA CYS A 321 13.96 -4.55 0.15
C CYS A 321 13.10 -5.21 -0.94
N HIS A 322 12.42 -4.38 -1.74
CA HIS A 322 11.83 -4.70 -3.04
C HIS A 322 10.81 -5.84 -3.09
N ASN A 323 10.34 -6.35 -1.96
CA ASN A 323 9.41 -7.49 -1.89
C ASN A 323 8.12 -7.25 -2.70
N CYS A 324 7.71 -5.99 -2.83
CA CYS A 324 6.56 -5.52 -3.61
C CYS A 324 6.93 -4.76 -4.88
N GLN A 325 8.19 -4.81 -5.36
CA GLN A 325 8.61 -4.15 -6.62
C GLN A 325 7.91 -4.76 -7.85
N PHE A 326 6.75 -4.24 -8.22
CA PHE A 326 5.88 -4.87 -9.22
C PHE A 326 6.22 -4.48 -10.68
N ASP A 327 7.27 -3.70 -10.90
CA ASP A 327 7.77 -3.33 -12.23
C ASP A 327 8.82 -4.29 -12.82
N VAL A 328 9.15 -5.36 -12.10
CA VAL A 328 10.01 -6.47 -12.56
C VAL A 328 9.51 -7.09 -13.86
N SER A 329 10.44 -7.63 -14.65
CA SER A 329 10.13 -8.28 -15.93
C SER A 329 11.21 -9.28 -16.31
N LEU A 330 10.80 -10.38 -16.97
CA LEU A 330 11.72 -11.30 -17.63
C LEU A 330 12.56 -10.62 -18.72
N LEU A 331 12.10 -9.51 -19.31
CA LEU A 331 12.89 -8.75 -20.29
C LEU A 331 14.13 -8.11 -19.68
N LYS A 332 14.18 -7.93 -18.35
CA LYS A 332 15.37 -7.45 -17.63
C LYS A 332 16.52 -8.47 -17.60
N LEU A 333 16.34 -9.68 -18.14
CA LEU A 333 17.41 -10.67 -18.30
C LEU A 333 18.57 -10.20 -19.19
N ILE A 334 18.35 -9.20 -20.05
CA ILE A 334 19.38 -8.63 -20.94
C ILE A 334 20.28 -7.61 -20.23
N ASP A 335 19.89 -7.15 -19.04
CA ASP A 335 20.64 -6.18 -18.24
C ASP A 335 21.28 -6.87 -17.03
N TYR A 336 22.61 -6.85 -16.96
CA TYR A 336 23.37 -7.53 -15.92
C TYR A 336 23.03 -7.01 -14.52
N VAL A 337 22.84 -5.68 -14.39
CA VAL A 337 22.53 -5.04 -13.11
C VAL A 337 21.19 -5.52 -12.58
N SER A 338 20.16 -5.54 -13.43
CA SER A 338 18.84 -6.04 -13.09
C SER A 338 18.84 -7.53 -12.71
N VAL A 339 19.67 -8.35 -13.37
CA VAL A 339 19.83 -9.77 -13.02
C VAL A 339 20.45 -9.92 -11.63
N TYR A 340 21.51 -9.15 -11.34
CA TYR A 340 22.14 -9.13 -10.02
C TYR A 340 21.15 -8.74 -8.91
N ARG A 341 20.31 -7.73 -9.18
CA ARG A 341 19.27 -7.25 -8.25
C ARG A 341 18.06 -8.17 -8.10
N GLY A 342 17.98 -9.24 -8.88
CA GLY A 342 16.85 -10.17 -8.84
C GLY A 342 15.56 -9.64 -9.50
N GLU A 343 15.65 -8.58 -10.29
CA GLU A 343 14.52 -7.94 -10.97
C GLU A 343 14.11 -8.65 -12.27
N ALA A 344 14.96 -9.56 -12.76
CA ALA A 344 14.74 -10.39 -13.94
C ALA A 344 13.79 -11.58 -13.66
N ILE A 345 12.62 -11.28 -13.11
CA ILE A 345 11.55 -12.23 -12.77
C ILE A 345 10.20 -11.75 -13.31
N ALA A 346 9.25 -12.68 -13.45
CA ALA A 346 7.96 -12.36 -14.04
C ALA A 346 7.08 -11.45 -13.17
N GLU A 347 7.24 -11.51 -11.85
CA GLU A 347 6.48 -10.77 -10.84
C GLU A 347 7.21 -10.85 -9.49
N CYS A 348 7.01 -9.87 -8.62
CA CYS A 348 7.61 -9.83 -7.28
C CYS A 348 6.94 -10.81 -6.31
N LEU A 349 7.63 -11.11 -5.20
CA LEU A 349 7.17 -12.02 -4.16
C LEU A 349 5.83 -11.59 -3.57
N GLY A 350 5.67 -10.31 -3.24
CA GLY A 350 4.45 -9.76 -2.66
C GLY A 350 3.24 -9.95 -3.57
N TRP A 351 3.35 -9.58 -4.85
CA TRP A 351 2.26 -9.82 -5.79
C TRP A 351 2.00 -11.31 -6.00
N ARG A 352 3.06 -12.12 -6.15
CA ARG A 352 2.92 -13.57 -6.32
C ARG A 352 2.15 -14.21 -5.18
N LEU A 353 2.34 -13.75 -3.94
CA LEU A 353 1.59 -14.17 -2.76
C LEU A 353 0.12 -13.73 -2.84
N THR A 354 -0.14 -12.44 -3.09
CA THR A 354 -1.51 -11.91 -3.16
C THR A 354 -2.33 -12.58 -4.27
N ARG A 355 -1.78 -12.72 -5.49
CA ARG A 355 -2.52 -13.30 -6.63
C ARG A 355 -2.56 -14.83 -6.67
N ARG A 356 -1.91 -15.51 -5.71
CA ARG A 356 -1.81 -16.98 -5.75
C ARG A 356 -3.21 -17.59 -5.74
N ILE A 357 -3.55 -18.31 -6.81
CA ILE A 357 -4.77 -19.12 -6.87
C ILE A 357 -4.75 -20.20 -5.78
N ASP A 358 -5.87 -20.36 -5.07
CA ASP A 358 -6.06 -21.35 -4.01
C ASP A 358 -4.97 -21.33 -2.91
N GLY A 359 -4.37 -20.17 -2.63
CA GLY A 359 -3.42 -20.01 -1.53
C GLY A 359 -2.79 -18.61 -1.47
N GLY A 360 -1.66 -18.50 -0.77
CA GLY A 360 -0.96 -17.21 -0.59
C GLY A 360 -1.70 -16.29 0.38
N SER A 361 -1.55 -14.97 0.22
CA SER A 361 -2.14 -13.95 1.10
C SER A 361 -3.40 -13.31 0.47
N ILE A 362 -4.21 -12.62 1.28
CA ILE A 362 -5.33 -11.81 0.78
C ILE A 362 -4.89 -10.38 0.45
N ALA A 363 -3.93 -9.89 1.23
CA ALA A 363 -3.26 -8.60 1.08
C ALA A 363 -1.80 -8.76 1.47
N THR A 364 -0.92 -8.02 0.81
CA THR A 364 0.51 -8.00 1.14
C THR A 364 1.03 -6.58 1.23
N PHE A 365 1.58 -6.21 2.38
CA PHE A 365 2.34 -5.00 2.57
C PHE A 365 3.84 -5.26 2.35
N GLY A 366 4.55 -4.27 1.80
CA GLY A 366 6.00 -4.34 1.63
C GLY A 366 6.55 -3.25 0.70
N CYS A 367 7.87 -3.17 0.61
CA CYS A 367 8.56 -2.12 -0.15
C CYS A 367 8.57 -2.36 -1.66
N THR A 368 8.38 -1.30 -2.44
CA THR A 368 8.71 -1.24 -3.87
C THR A 368 10.19 -0.94 -4.13
N ALA A 369 10.90 -0.45 -3.12
CA ALA A 369 12.29 0.05 -3.16
C ALA A 369 13.16 -0.64 -2.10
N LEU A 370 14.36 -0.10 -1.84
CA LEU A 370 15.14 -0.41 -0.65
C LEU A 370 14.30 -0.26 0.63
N GLY A 371 14.39 -1.25 1.52
CA GLY A 371 13.68 -1.26 2.79
C GLY A 371 14.59 -0.76 3.89
N HIS A 372 14.63 0.55 4.11
CA HIS A 372 15.49 1.15 5.12
C HIS A 372 15.01 0.94 6.53
N THR A 373 15.93 0.64 7.43
CA THR A 373 15.66 0.42 8.84
C THR A 373 16.32 1.50 9.69
N LYS A 374 16.11 1.48 11.01
CA LYS A 374 16.78 2.43 11.93
C LYS A 374 18.32 2.33 11.86
N GLU A 375 18.85 1.18 11.47
CA GLU A 375 20.27 0.91 11.31
C GLU A 375 20.91 1.77 10.19
N ASP A 376 20.11 2.26 9.25
CA ASP A 376 20.54 3.18 8.19
C ASP A 376 20.57 4.65 8.65
N LYS A 377 20.15 4.93 9.88
CA LYS A 377 20.00 6.28 10.44
C LYS A 377 20.96 6.53 11.60
N ALA A 378 21.45 7.76 11.70
CA ALA A 378 22.26 8.17 12.83
C ALA A 378 21.46 8.28 14.13
N ALA A 379 20.17 8.65 14.06
CA ALA A 379 19.26 8.69 15.19
C ALA A 379 18.95 7.29 15.77
N PHE A 380 19.17 6.23 15.00
CA PHE A 380 18.89 4.85 15.38
C PHE A 380 17.44 4.63 15.86
N ALA A 381 16.49 5.30 15.21
CA ALA A 381 15.06 5.18 15.43
C ALA A 381 14.30 5.32 14.11
N GLY A 382 13.12 4.71 13.99
CA GLY A 382 12.31 4.67 12.77
C GLY A 382 12.63 3.46 11.89
N GLY A 383 12.46 3.61 10.58
CA GLY A 383 12.63 2.55 9.60
C GLY A 383 11.39 1.68 9.38
N ILE A 384 11.44 0.84 8.35
CA ILE A 384 10.30 0.01 7.93
C ILE A 384 9.78 -0.90 9.03
N ASN A 385 10.63 -1.42 9.93
CA ASN A 385 10.17 -2.35 10.96
C ASN A 385 9.32 -1.67 12.05
N GLU A 386 9.53 -0.38 12.29
CA GLU A 386 8.66 0.40 13.17
C GLU A 386 7.30 0.68 12.50
N LEU A 387 7.30 1.02 11.21
CA LEU A 387 6.07 1.15 10.41
C LEU A 387 5.28 -0.18 10.38
N GLU A 388 5.96 -1.30 10.23
CA GLU A 388 5.38 -2.65 10.20
C GLU A 388 4.76 -3.06 11.52
N VAL A 389 5.47 -2.86 12.63
CA VAL A 389 4.90 -3.07 13.98
C VAL A 389 3.66 -2.19 14.18
N GLN A 390 3.69 -0.96 13.65
CA GLN A 390 2.54 -0.07 13.73
C GLN A 390 1.32 -0.61 12.97
N LEU A 391 1.47 -1.30 11.83
CA LEU A 391 0.33 -1.96 11.16
C LEU A 391 -0.41 -2.92 12.10
N PHE A 392 0.35 -3.75 12.84
CA PHE A 392 -0.23 -4.70 13.80
C PHE A 392 -0.84 -3.99 15.00
N ARG A 393 -0.26 -2.88 15.45
CA ARG A 393 -0.83 -2.04 16.51
C ARG A 393 -2.14 -1.39 16.10
N GLN A 394 -2.25 -0.90 14.86
CA GLN A 394 -3.51 -0.37 14.31
C GLN A 394 -4.63 -1.40 14.41
N TYR A 395 -4.36 -2.65 14.03
CA TYR A 395 -5.35 -3.70 14.12
C TYR A 395 -5.62 -4.15 15.57
N GLY A 396 -4.60 -4.67 16.26
CA GLY A 396 -4.80 -5.41 17.51
C GLY A 396 -4.97 -4.53 18.75
N TYR A 397 -4.52 -3.27 18.72
CA TYR A 397 -4.68 -2.32 19.83
C TYR A 397 -5.73 -1.24 19.54
N TYR A 398 -5.69 -0.61 18.36
CA TYR A 398 -6.63 0.46 18.00
C TYR A 398 -7.95 -0.05 17.38
N GLY A 399 -8.04 -1.34 17.05
CA GLY A 399 -9.26 -1.96 16.52
C GLY A 399 -9.58 -1.55 15.09
N VAL A 400 -8.61 -1.07 14.31
CA VAL A 400 -8.78 -0.75 12.89
C VAL A 400 -9.08 -2.03 12.12
N GLN A 401 -10.11 -2.01 11.28
CA GLN A 401 -10.65 -3.24 10.68
C GLN A 401 -10.40 -3.38 9.17
N HIS A 402 -10.11 -2.29 8.45
CA HIS A 402 -9.82 -2.36 7.01
C HIS A 402 -8.34 -2.31 6.73
N VAL A 403 -7.90 -3.09 5.74
CA VAL A 403 -6.48 -3.24 5.40
C VAL A 403 -5.86 -1.91 4.95
N GLY A 404 -6.58 -1.10 4.18
CA GLY A 404 -6.11 0.21 3.71
C GLY A 404 -5.89 1.20 4.87
N ASP A 405 -6.77 1.18 5.86
CA ASP A 405 -6.67 2.04 7.04
C ASP A 405 -5.46 1.67 7.90
N LEU A 406 -5.05 0.39 7.95
CA LEU A 406 -3.83 0.00 8.65
C LEU A 406 -2.63 0.77 8.09
N LEU A 407 -2.46 0.79 6.77
CA LEU A 407 -1.34 1.48 6.13
C LEU A 407 -1.47 2.99 6.25
N LYS A 408 -2.64 3.56 5.96
CA LYS A 408 -2.91 5.00 6.07
C LYS A 408 -2.56 5.53 7.46
N ASN A 409 -3.06 4.86 8.51
CA ASN A 409 -2.82 5.26 9.89
C ASN A 409 -1.38 4.98 10.35
N ALA A 410 -0.76 3.91 9.87
CA ALA A 410 0.64 3.62 10.19
C ALA A 410 1.59 4.65 9.58
N VAL A 411 1.38 5.05 8.33
CA VAL A 411 2.15 6.12 7.66
C VAL A 411 1.95 7.46 8.38
N THR A 412 0.70 7.82 8.69
CA THR A 412 0.39 9.03 9.47
C THR A 412 1.14 9.05 10.81
N TRP A 413 1.05 7.95 11.57
CA TRP A 413 1.79 7.81 12.83
C TRP A 413 3.30 7.91 12.64
N TYR A 414 3.83 7.33 11.56
CA TYR A 414 5.26 7.35 11.28
C TYR A 414 5.73 8.78 11.03
N LEU A 415 5.01 9.56 10.21
CA LEU A 415 5.32 10.96 9.92
C LEU A 415 5.16 11.86 11.16
N ASP A 416 4.16 11.61 12.01
CA ASP A 416 4.00 12.30 13.29
C ASP A 416 5.18 12.03 14.25
N THR A 417 5.74 10.83 14.18
CA THR A 417 6.82 10.37 15.08
C THR A 417 8.20 10.75 14.54
N TYR A 418 8.40 10.73 13.23
CA TYR A 418 9.65 10.99 12.51
C TYR A 418 9.44 12.06 11.42
N PRO A 419 9.21 13.33 11.80
CA PRO A 419 8.88 14.38 10.85
C PRO A 419 10.06 14.71 9.93
N VAL A 420 9.76 14.91 8.64
CA VAL A 420 10.76 15.22 7.62
C VAL A 420 11.27 16.66 7.78
N SER A 421 12.58 16.79 7.99
CA SER A 421 13.25 18.08 8.17
C SER A 421 13.71 18.69 6.86
N TRP A 422 12.78 19.15 6.01
CA TRP A 422 13.03 19.67 4.65
C TRP A 422 14.08 20.79 4.51
N ASP A 423 14.26 21.60 5.55
CA ASP A 423 15.15 22.77 5.55
C ASP A 423 16.42 22.61 6.38
N THR A 424 16.68 21.40 6.89
CA THR A 424 17.89 21.17 7.66
C THR A 424 19.13 21.32 6.79
N THR A 425 20.13 22.06 7.28
CA THR A 425 21.47 22.12 6.67
C THR A 425 22.44 21.14 7.35
N ASN A 426 21.98 20.45 8.40
CA ASN A 426 22.78 19.43 9.09
C ASN A 426 22.79 18.15 8.24
N THR A 427 23.97 17.77 7.76
CA THR A 427 24.14 16.62 6.86
C THR A 427 23.72 15.28 7.45
N THR A 428 23.78 15.12 8.78
CA THR A 428 23.32 13.91 9.46
C THR A 428 21.79 13.87 9.49
N LEU A 429 21.14 14.96 9.90
CA LEU A 429 19.68 15.04 9.93
C LEU A 429 19.08 14.94 8.53
N LEU A 430 19.78 15.46 7.51
CA LEU A 430 19.36 15.38 6.12
C LEU A 430 19.32 13.93 5.62
N LYS A 431 20.30 13.11 6.01
CA LYS A 431 20.32 11.68 5.66
C LYS A 431 19.23 10.89 6.38
N ASP A 432 19.00 11.18 7.65
CA ASP A 432 17.94 10.53 8.42
C ASP A 432 16.55 10.90 7.85
N ALA A 433 16.33 12.17 7.50
CA ALA A 433 15.10 12.64 6.87
C ALA A 433 14.87 12.02 5.47
N TRP A 434 15.94 11.84 4.70
CA TRP A 434 15.88 11.11 3.42
C TRP A 434 15.42 9.67 3.62
N VAL A 435 15.95 8.98 4.65
CA VAL A 435 15.51 7.62 4.99
C VAL A 435 14.04 7.59 5.40
N ASP A 436 13.61 8.50 6.28
CA ASP A 436 12.22 8.56 6.76
C ASP A 436 11.22 8.83 5.64
N THR A 437 11.57 9.68 4.69
CA THR A 437 10.78 9.95 3.49
C THR A 437 10.65 8.67 2.64
N GLN A 438 11.74 7.91 2.46
CA GLN A 438 11.73 6.72 1.61
C GLN A 438 10.90 5.58 2.21
N VAL A 439 10.90 5.47 3.53
CA VAL A 439 10.11 4.48 4.27
C VAL A 439 8.62 4.62 3.92
N VAL A 440 8.07 5.83 3.96
CA VAL A 440 6.64 6.04 3.70
C VAL A 440 6.29 5.99 2.21
N GLU A 441 7.17 6.45 1.34
CA GLU A 441 6.93 6.47 -0.10
C GLU A 441 6.95 5.07 -0.73
N SER A 442 7.82 4.19 -0.25
CA SER A 442 8.06 2.88 -0.87
C SER A 442 7.19 1.75 -0.30
N TYR A 443 6.63 1.91 0.90
CA TYR A 443 5.86 0.86 1.56
C TYR A 443 4.40 0.89 1.12
N ILE A 444 3.98 -0.14 0.37
CA ILE A 444 2.67 -0.15 -0.30
C ILE A 444 1.77 -1.31 0.15
N LEU A 445 0.48 -1.20 -0.16
CA LEU A 445 -0.51 -2.27 -0.05
C LEU A 445 -0.80 -2.90 -1.42
N LEU A 446 -0.42 -4.18 -1.59
CA LEU A 446 -0.90 -5.03 -2.68
C LEU A 446 -2.14 -5.81 -2.23
N GLY A 447 -3.32 -5.19 -2.38
CA GLY A 447 -4.62 -5.72 -1.95
C GLY A 447 -5.76 -4.72 -2.15
N ASP A 448 -6.97 -5.13 -1.79
CA ASP A 448 -8.13 -4.24 -1.70
C ASP A 448 -8.08 -3.42 -0.39
N PRO A 449 -7.98 -2.08 -0.44
CA PRO A 449 -7.90 -1.26 0.77
C PRO A 449 -9.19 -1.30 1.60
N SER A 450 -10.34 -1.57 0.99
CA SER A 450 -11.63 -1.69 1.68
C SER A 450 -11.89 -3.10 2.23
N LEU A 451 -10.93 -4.01 2.13
CA LEU A 451 -11.09 -5.37 2.62
C LEU A 451 -11.34 -5.36 4.14
N LEU A 452 -12.47 -5.90 4.58
CA LEU A 452 -12.74 -6.10 6.00
C LEU A 452 -11.91 -7.28 6.51
N ILE A 453 -10.93 -7.01 7.37
CA ILE A 453 -10.05 -8.02 7.95
C ILE A 453 -10.87 -8.97 8.82
N GLY A 454 -10.75 -10.28 8.55
CA GLY A 454 -11.55 -11.31 9.21
C GLY A 454 -12.91 -11.58 8.56
N GLY A 455 -13.30 -10.80 7.54
CA GLY A 455 -14.53 -10.98 6.78
C GLY A 455 -15.82 -10.52 7.49
N TYR A 456 -16.91 -10.47 6.74
CA TYR A 456 -18.20 -9.99 7.23
C TYR A 456 -18.92 -11.04 8.09
N PRO A 457 -19.58 -10.64 9.20
CA PRO A 457 -20.51 -11.50 9.89
C PRO A 457 -21.60 -12.00 8.93
N HIS A 458 -21.96 -13.29 9.02
CA HIS A 458 -23.10 -13.79 8.27
C HIS A 458 -24.36 -12.99 8.63
N ARG A 459 -25.06 -12.47 7.62
CA ARG A 459 -26.40 -11.93 7.82
C ARG A 459 -27.32 -13.10 8.21
N GLY A 460 -27.74 -13.08 9.48
CA GLY A 460 -28.71 -14.05 10.02
C GLY A 460 -30.10 -13.93 9.42
#